data_AF-A0A351FVN1-F1
#
_entry.id   AF-A0A351FVN1-F1
#
_cell.length_a   1.000
_cell.length_b   1.000
_cell.length_c   1.000
_cell.angle_alpha   90.00
_cell.angle_beta   90.00
_cell.angle_gamma   90.00
#
_symmetry.space_group_name_H-M   'P 1'
#
loop_
_entity.id
_entity.type
_entity.pdbx_description
1 polymer ?
#
loop_
_entity_poly.entity_id
_entity_poly.type
_entity_poly.pdbx_seq_one_letter_code
_entity_poly.pdbx_strand_id
1 'polypeptide(L)'
;MDCPTCATELKRIQYENTPVLQCEQCLGYLVKQKQMVRIRIDRSTSVQQLEEQASSEQQPDTTDRIRCPRCRAVKMKKKAVQLEDQEMLLDCCPKCDHVWFDGGELSKWQADYEHSKLAADAKQNMLRSEMRTDKQKQATQERIDAAPRMQSATQDIFFWCVIACFGVLSALAFGMGQQTVAILCSLVATGVLGWYAWRQIDGLWARVAAVVGVVVLEVVILIVYCAL
;
A
#
# COMPACT_ATOMS: atom_id res chain seq x y z
N MET A 1 -24.35 6.72 -8.04
CA MET A 1 -23.57 5.76 -8.86
C MET A 1 -24.50 4.61 -9.10
N ASP A 2 -24.60 4.12 -10.33
CA ASP A 2 -25.74 3.28 -10.72
C ASP A 2 -25.32 1.82 -10.79
N CYS A 3 -26.23 0.94 -10.38
CA CYS A 3 -26.08 -0.50 -10.42
C CYS A 3 -25.81 -0.93 -11.88
N PRO A 4 -24.77 -1.74 -12.12
CA PRO A 4 -24.42 -2.14 -13.47
C PRO A 4 -25.41 -3.14 -14.08
N THR A 5 -26.22 -3.79 -13.23
CA THR A 5 -27.23 -4.78 -13.62
C THR A 5 -28.62 -4.16 -13.72
N CYS A 6 -29.03 -3.36 -12.73
CA CYS A 6 -30.37 -2.79 -12.61
C CYS A 6 -30.51 -1.33 -13.07
N ALA A 7 -29.39 -0.63 -13.29
CA ALA A 7 -29.34 0.81 -13.55
C ALA A 7 -29.95 1.71 -12.45
N THR A 8 -30.24 1.17 -11.27
CA THR A 8 -30.72 1.93 -10.10
C THR A 8 -29.60 2.51 -9.26
N GLU A 9 -29.88 3.57 -8.51
CA GLU A 9 -28.87 4.20 -7.66
C GLU A 9 -28.41 3.26 -6.54
N LEU A 10 -27.09 3.09 -6.41
CA LEU A 10 -26.47 2.33 -5.32
C LEU A 10 -26.49 3.15 -4.03
N LYS A 11 -26.98 2.55 -2.94
CA LYS A 11 -27.00 3.16 -1.61
C LYS A 11 -25.79 2.76 -0.80
N ARG A 12 -25.28 3.69 0.02
CA ARG A 12 -24.19 3.41 0.96
C ARG A 12 -24.78 2.78 2.22
N ILE A 13 -24.30 1.59 2.57
CA ILE A 13 -24.68 0.86 3.79
C ILE A 13 -23.44 0.43 4.58
N GLN A 14 -23.63 -0.02 5.82
CA GLN A 14 -22.59 -0.65 6.63
C GLN A 14 -22.77 -2.17 6.58
N TYR A 15 -21.77 -2.89 6.11
CA TYR A 15 -21.71 -4.35 6.10
C TYR A 15 -20.53 -4.76 6.98
N GLU A 16 -20.76 -5.49 8.08
CA GLU A 16 -19.70 -5.84 9.05
C GLU A 16 -18.86 -4.61 9.48
N ASN A 17 -19.52 -3.49 9.80
CA ASN A 17 -18.88 -2.18 10.10
C ASN A 17 -18.01 -1.59 8.96
N THR A 18 -18.09 -2.15 7.77
CA THR A 18 -17.38 -1.67 6.59
C THR A 18 -18.35 -0.99 5.61
N PRO A 19 -18.09 0.28 5.23
CA PRO A 19 -19.01 1.02 4.38
C PRO A 19 -18.94 0.54 2.93
N VAL A 20 -19.99 -0.11 2.44
CA VAL A 20 -20.11 -0.62 1.07
C VAL A 20 -21.23 0.09 0.32
N LEU A 21 -21.36 -0.20 -0.97
CA LEU A 21 -22.47 0.28 -1.80
C LEU A 21 -23.32 -0.92 -2.21
N GLN A 22 -24.62 -0.85 -2.01
CA GLN A 22 -25.56 -1.94 -2.30
C GLN A 22 -26.64 -1.46 -3.26
N CYS A 23 -27.07 -2.36 -4.14
CA CYS A 23 -28.29 -2.20 -4.93
C CYS A 23 -29.47 -2.82 -4.16
N GLU A 24 -30.56 -2.07 -3.93
CA GLU A 24 -31.74 -2.61 -3.24
C GLU A 24 -32.61 -3.52 -4.12
N GLN A 25 -32.36 -3.59 -5.44
CA GLN A 25 -33.15 -4.42 -6.35
C GLN A 25 -32.54 -5.80 -6.60
N CYS A 26 -31.26 -5.86 -6.95
CA CYS A 26 -30.56 -7.13 -7.16
C CYS A 26 -29.75 -7.58 -5.94
N LEU A 27 -29.69 -6.78 -4.89
CA LEU A 27 -28.91 -7.05 -3.67
C LEU A 27 -27.39 -7.20 -3.93
N GLY A 28 -26.92 -6.76 -5.10
CA GLY A 28 -25.50 -6.74 -5.44
C GLY A 28 -24.73 -5.65 -4.72
N TYR A 29 -23.45 -5.91 -4.47
CA TYR A 29 -22.55 -5.04 -3.71
C TYR A 29 -21.37 -4.58 -4.55
N LEU A 30 -21.05 -3.28 -4.46
CA LEU A 30 -19.81 -2.71 -4.95
C LEU A 30 -18.86 -2.44 -3.78
N VAL A 31 -17.76 -3.19 -3.73
CA VAL A 31 -16.81 -3.22 -2.61
C VAL A 31 -15.40 -2.90 -3.11
N LYS A 32 -14.60 -2.14 -2.36
CA LYS A 32 -13.16 -1.98 -2.69
C LYS A 32 -12.37 -3.20 -2.21
N GLN A 33 -11.31 -3.58 -2.92
CA GLN A 33 -10.43 -4.69 -2.48
C GLN A 33 -9.92 -4.53 -1.04
N LYS A 34 -9.53 -3.32 -0.62
CA LYS A 34 -9.11 -3.07 0.77
C LYS A 34 -10.22 -3.26 1.82
N GLN A 35 -11.49 -3.13 1.41
CA GLN A 35 -12.65 -3.32 2.26
C GLN A 35 -12.96 -4.82 2.42
N MET A 36 -12.73 -5.62 1.38
CA MET A 36 -12.83 -7.08 1.48
C MET A 36 -11.93 -7.64 2.59
N VAL A 37 -10.70 -7.11 2.73
CA VAL A 37 -9.79 -7.51 3.82
C VAL A 37 -10.38 -7.18 5.19
N ARG A 38 -11.06 -6.04 5.34
CA ARG A 38 -11.71 -5.65 6.61
C ARG A 38 -12.88 -6.54 6.94
N ILE A 39 -13.74 -6.84 5.97
CA ILE A 39 -14.90 -7.73 6.12
C ILE A 39 -14.48 -9.11 6.64
N ARG A 40 -13.29 -9.62 6.25
CA ARG A 40 -12.76 -10.89 6.79
C ARG A 40 -12.27 -10.81 8.24
N ILE A 41 -11.95 -9.63 8.72
CA ILE A 41 -11.43 -9.40 10.07
C ILE A 41 -12.59 -9.16 11.04
N ASP A 42 -13.59 -8.41 10.60
CA ASP A 42 -14.80 -8.12 11.37
C ASP A 42 -15.74 -9.34 11.37
N ARG A 43 -16.02 -9.89 12.56
CA ARG A 43 -16.84 -11.11 12.76
C ARG A 43 -18.09 -10.82 13.59
N SER A 44 -18.86 -9.80 13.20
CA SER A 44 -20.03 -9.39 13.98
C SER A 44 -21.26 -10.25 13.68
N THR A 45 -21.36 -10.82 12.48
CA THR A 45 -22.43 -11.75 12.08
C THR A 45 -22.00 -13.19 12.28
N SER A 46 -22.94 -14.07 12.66
CA SER A 46 -22.67 -15.50 12.73
C SER A 46 -22.67 -16.15 11.35
N VAL A 47 -21.89 -17.22 11.16
CA VAL A 47 -21.86 -18.03 9.94
C VAL A 47 -23.27 -18.43 9.49
N GLN A 48 -24.15 -18.84 10.41
CA GLN A 48 -25.52 -19.24 10.10
C GLN A 48 -26.34 -18.12 9.45
N GLN A 49 -26.19 -16.88 9.96
CA GLN A 49 -26.87 -15.71 9.39
C GLN A 49 -26.29 -15.34 8.02
N LEU A 50 -24.99 -15.50 7.81
CA LEU A 50 -24.35 -15.28 6.51
C LEU A 50 -24.84 -16.28 5.47
N GLU A 51 -24.97 -17.56 5.84
CA GLU A 51 -25.48 -18.62 4.98
C GLU A 51 -26.96 -18.42 4.62
N GLU A 52 -27.78 -17.98 5.58
CA GLU A 52 -29.19 -17.63 5.35
C GLU A 52 -29.31 -16.41 4.41
N GLN A 53 -28.49 -15.38 4.60
CA GLN A 53 -28.44 -14.24 3.71
C GLN A 53 -27.97 -14.65 2.31
N ALA A 54 -26.89 -15.42 2.21
CA ALA A 54 -26.38 -15.92 0.94
C ALA A 54 -27.44 -16.68 0.14
N SER A 55 -28.23 -17.52 0.83
CA SER A 55 -29.28 -18.33 0.22
C SER A 55 -30.51 -17.51 -0.18
N SER A 56 -30.92 -16.53 0.63
CA SER A 56 -32.11 -15.70 0.35
C SER A 56 -31.87 -14.65 -0.73
N GLU A 57 -30.64 -14.16 -0.86
CA GLU A 57 -30.24 -13.16 -1.84
C GLU A 57 -29.65 -13.76 -3.13
N GLN A 58 -29.52 -15.09 -3.19
CA GLN A 58 -28.76 -15.79 -4.24
C GLN A 58 -29.29 -15.47 -5.63
N GLN A 59 -28.42 -14.91 -6.47
CA GLN A 59 -28.66 -14.76 -7.90
C GLN A 59 -27.79 -15.73 -8.70
N PRO A 60 -28.23 -16.15 -9.91
CA PRO A 60 -27.40 -16.96 -10.79
C PRO A 60 -26.17 -16.15 -11.23
N ASP A 61 -24.99 -16.75 -11.08
CA ASP A 61 -23.74 -16.14 -11.55
C ASP A 61 -23.81 -15.99 -13.09
N THR A 62 -23.50 -14.79 -13.57
CA THR A 62 -23.57 -14.46 -15.00
C THR A 62 -22.17 -14.46 -15.59
N THR A 63 -22.01 -15.06 -16.77
CA THR A 63 -20.72 -15.01 -17.49
C THR A 63 -20.51 -13.68 -18.22
N ASP A 64 -21.54 -12.84 -18.27
CA ASP A 64 -21.52 -11.55 -18.94
C ASP A 64 -20.64 -10.54 -18.18
N ARG A 65 -19.90 -9.73 -18.96
CA ARG A 65 -19.04 -8.69 -18.40
C ARG A 65 -19.80 -7.40 -18.21
N ILE A 66 -19.87 -6.94 -16.97
CA ILE A 66 -20.47 -5.67 -16.61
C ILE A 66 -19.50 -4.49 -16.75
N ARG A 67 -20.06 -3.27 -16.82
CA ARG A 67 -19.28 -2.03 -16.75
C ARG A 67 -19.15 -1.56 -15.31
N CYS A 68 -17.96 -1.11 -14.93
CA CYS A 68 -17.72 -0.62 -13.58
C CYS A 68 -18.58 0.63 -13.28
N PRO A 69 -19.43 0.63 -12.24
CA PRO A 69 -20.27 1.78 -11.86
C PRO A 69 -19.49 3.07 -11.59
N ARG A 70 -18.24 2.92 -11.11
CA ARG A 70 -17.36 4.06 -10.79
C ARG A 70 -16.65 4.61 -12.02
N CYS A 71 -16.10 3.75 -12.87
CA CYS A 71 -15.34 4.18 -14.05
C CYS A 71 -16.20 4.39 -15.29
N ARG A 72 -17.41 3.82 -15.32
CA ARG A 72 -18.40 3.79 -16.41
C ARG A 72 -17.93 3.15 -17.72
N ALA A 73 -16.82 3.60 -18.29
CA ALA A 73 -16.31 3.13 -19.58
C ALA A 73 -15.50 1.81 -19.51
N VAL A 74 -15.20 1.31 -18.31
CA VAL A 74 -14.32 0.15 -18.10
C VAL A 74 -15.14 -1.11 -17.88
N LYS A 75 -14.95 -2.13 -18.73
CA LYS A 75 -15.48 -3.47 -18.48
C LYS A 75 -14.71 -4.15 -17.35
N MET A 76 -15.43 -4.78 -16.43
CA MET A 76 -14.85 -5.54 -15.34
C MET A 76 -14.37 -6.90 -15.85
N LYS A 77 -13.33 -7.44 -15.22
CA LYS A 77 -12.77 -8.74 -15.54
C LYS A 77 -13.34 -9.75 -14.54
N LYS A 78 -13.95 -10.81 -15.03
CA LYS A 78 -14.31 -11.97 -14.21
C LYS A 78 -13.04 -12.63 -13.68
N LYS A 79 -13.01 -12.87 -12.37
CA LYS A 79 -11.94 -13.54 -11.66
C LYS A 79 -12.54 -14.67 -10.85
N ALA A 80 -12.17 -15.90 -11.21
CA ALA A 80 -12.51 -17.08 -10.43
C ALA A 80 -11.90 -16.99 -9.03
N VAL A 81 -12.74 -17.25 -8.03
CA VAL A 81 -12.36 -17.45 -6.64
C VAL A 81 -12.86 -18.82 -6.25
N GLN A 82 -11.93 -19.67 -5.82
CA GLN A 82 -12.25 -21.00 -5.30
C GLN A 82 -12.80 -20.86 -3.88
N LEU A 83 -14.04 -21.31 -3.69
CA LEU A 83 -14.64 -21.60 -2.40
C LEU A 83 -14.50 -23.10 -2.12
N GLU A 84 -14.78 -23.55 -0.90
CA GLU A 84 -14.64 -24.96 -0.50
C GLU A 84 -15.50 -25.89 -1.38
N ASP A 85 -16.75 -25.51 -1.64
CA ASP A 85 -17.71 -26.35 -2.37
C ASP A 85 -17.89 -25.97 -3.85
N GLN A 86 -17.40 -24.81 -4.30
CA GLN A 86 -17.64 -24.32 -5.66
C GLN A 86 -16.70 -23.19 -6.09
N GLU A 87 -16.69 -22.89 -7.39
CA GLU A 87 -16.05 -21.68 -7.93
C GLU A 87 -17.07 -20.54 -8.02
N MET A 88 -16.63 -19.31 -7.72
CA MET A 88 -17.44 -18.08 -7.83
C MET A 88 -16.70 -17.06 -8.71
N LEU A 89 -17.39 -16.38 -9.61
CA LEU A 89 -16.77 -15.46 -10.59
C LEU A 89 -16.98 -13.98 -10.22
N LEU A 90 -16.02 -13.42 -9.48
CA LEU A 90 -16.09 -12.01 -9.10
C LEU A 90 -15.75 -11.06 -10.24
N ASP A 91 -16.53 -9.99 -10.40
CA ASP A 91 -16.25 -8.92 -11.34
C ASP A 91 -15.27 -7.91 -10.74
N CYS A 92 -14.07 -7.82 -11.30
CA CYS A 92 -12.99 -6.97 -10.79
C CYS A 92 -12.66 -5.84 -11.76
N CYS A 93 -12.72 -4.59 -11.30
CA CYS A 93 -12.34 -3.43 -12.12
C CYS A 93 -10.81 -3.29 -12.19
N PRO A 94 -10.20 -3.32 -13.39
CA PRO A 94 -8.74 -3.22 -13.53
C PRO A 94 -8.18 -1.80 -13.30
N LYS A 95 -9.02 -0.78 -13.05
CA LYS A 95 -8.59 0.62 -12.91
C LYS A 95 -8.76 1.23 -11.51
N CYS A 96 -9.73 0.76 -10.71
CA CYS A 96 -10.16 1.49 -9.52
C CYS A 96 -10.38 0.63 -8.28
N ASP A 97 -9.87 -0.61 -8.31
CA ASP A 97 -9.89 -1.61 -7.23
C ASP A 97 -11.28 -1.93 -6.64
N HIS A 98 -12.34 -1.61 -7.38
CA HIS A 98 -13.68 -2.05 -7.01
C HIS A 98 -13.92 -3.45 -7.57
N VAL A 99 -14.59 -4.24 -6.75
CA VAL A 99 -15.10 -5.57 -7.04
C VAL A 99 -16.61 -5.50 -6.90
N TRP A 100 -17.31 -6.09 -7.85
CA TRP A 100 -18.75 -6.24 -7.82
C TRP A 100 -19.05 -7.69 -7.41
N PHE A 101 -19.98 -7.81 -6.48
CA PHE A 101 -20.55 -9.05 -5.99
C PHE A 101 -22.02 -9.04 -6.40
N ASP A 102 -22.48 -10.09 -7.07
CA ASP A 102 -23.89 -10.28 -7.33
C ASP A 102 -24.64 -10.64 -6.03
N GLY A 103 -25.98 -10.65 -6.08
CA GLY A 103 -26.81 -10.90 -4.90
C GLY A 103 -26.43 -12.21 -4.20
N GLY A 104 -26.18 -12.13 -2.88
CA GLY A 104 -25.78 -13.26 -2.04
C GLY A 104 -24.30 -13.69 -2.14
N GLU A 105 -23.52 -13.17 -3.11
CA GLU A 105 -22.12 -13.58 -3.26
C GLU A 105 -21.20 -13.06 -2.14
N LEU A 106 -21.45 -11.85 -1.64
CA LEU A 106 -20.61 -11.25 -0.60
C LEU A 106 -20.71 -12.01 0.73
N SER A 107 -21.93 -12.36 1.14
CA SER A 107 -22.18 -13.15 2.36
C SER A 107 -21.67 -14.57 2.21
N LYS A 108 -21.86 -15.20 1.05
CA LYS A 108 -21.30 -16.52 0.73
C LYS A 108 -19.78 -16.54 0.81
N TRP A 109 -19.13 -15.54 0.23
CA TRP A 109 -17.67 -15.39 0.27
C TRP A 109 -17.15 -15.18 1.70
N GLN A 110 -17.89 -14.48 2.56
CA GLN A 110 -17.53 -14.32 3.96
C GLN A 110 -17.73 -15.62 4.74
N ALA A 111 -18.85 -16.31 4.56
CA ALA A 111 -19.13 -17.59 5.21
C ALA A 111 -18.06 -18.64 4.90
N ASP A 112 -17.68 -18.78 3.62
CA ASP A 112 -16.59 -19.66 3.18
C ASP A 112 -15.26 -19.31 3.88
N TYR A 113 -14.94 -18.02 3.98
CA TYR A 113 -13.74 -17.59 4.70
C TYR A 113 -13.81 -17.97 6.19
N GLU A 114 -14.96 -17.84 6.84
CA GLU A 114 -15.13 -18.17 8.27
C GLU A 114 -14.99 -19.67 8.56
N HIS A 115 -15.34 -20.54 7.61
CA HIS A 115 -15.08 -21.98 7.68
C HIS A 115 -13.61 -22.35 7.42
N SER A 116 -12.87 -21.50 6.70
CA SER A 116 -11.49 -21.78 6.34
C SER A 116 -10.56 -21.94 7.56
N LYS A 117 -9.55 -22.82 7.42
CA LYS A 117 -8.47 -22.98 8.41
C LYS A 117 -7.78 -21.65 8.75
N LEU A 118 -7.68 -20.73 7.78
CA LEU A 118 -7.11 -19.40 7.98
C LEU A 118 -7.91 -18.57 9.00
N ALA A 119 -9.24 -18.64 8.96
CA ALA A 119 -10.08 -17.97 9.94
C ALA A 119 -9.97 -18.62 11.33
N ALA A 120 -9.86 -19.96 11.41
CA ALA A 120 -9.61 -20.65 12.67
C ALA A 120 -8.26 -20.24 13.29
N ASP A 121 -7.18 -20.26 12.50
CA ASP A 121 -5.83 -19.87 12.92
C ASP A 121 -5.78 -18.40 13.34
N ALA A 122 -6.44 -17.51 12.59
CA ALA A 122 -6.55 -16.09 12.94
C ALA A 122 -7.27 -15.89 14.28
N LYS A 123 -8.35 -16.63 14.54
CA LYS A 123 -9.08 -16.58 15.81
C LYS A 123 -8.20 -17.05 16.97
N GLN A 124 -7.51 -18.17 16.78
CA GLN A 124 -6.60 -18.72 17.79
C GLN A 124 -5.44 -17.76 18.09
N ASN A 125 -4.86 -17.14 17.07
CA ASN A 125 -3.79 -16.15 17.22
C ASN A 125 -4.27 -14.89 17.94
N MET A 126 -5.48 -14.42 17.64
CA MET A 126 -6.10 -13.27 18.32
C MET A 126 -6.32 -13.57 19.81
N LEU A 127 -6.96 -14.69 20.15
CA LEU A 127 -7.14 -15.13 21.54
C LEU A 127 -5.80 -15.28 22.26
N ARG A 128 -4.81 -15.87 21.61
CA ARG A 128 -3.45 -15.99 22.15
C ARG A 128 -2.79 -14.63 22.40
N SER A 129 -3.08 -13.62 21.57
CA SER A 129 -2.55 -12.27 21.74
C SER A 129 -3.22 -11.51 22.89
N GLU A 130 -4.53 -11.69 23.07
CA GLU A 130 -5.31 -11.11 24.16
C GLU A 130 -4.91 -11.70 25.51
N MET A 131 -4.67 -13.01 25.55
CA MET A 131 -4.18 -13.72 26.74
C MET A 131 -2.70 -13.46 27.06
N ARG A 132 -1.99 -12.59 26.33
CA ARG A 132 -0.60 -12.26 26.66
C ARG A 132 -0.52 -11.51 27.98
N THR A 133 0.38 -11.95 28.85
CA THR A 133 0.69 -11.24 30.08
C THR A 133 1.42 -9.92 29.79
N ASP A 134 1.37 -8.97 30.73
CA ASP A 134 2.04 -7.68 30.55
C ASP A 134 3.55 -7.83 30.33
N LYS A 135 4.18 -8.81 31.01
CA LYS A 135 5.59 -9.17 30.77
C LYS A 135 5.85 -9.58 29.32
N GLN A 136 4.96 -10.36 28.73
CA GLN A 136 5.08 -10.79 27.33
C GLN A 136 4.84 -9.65 26.35
N LYS A 137 3.92 -8.73 26.66
CA LYS A 137 3.67 -7.52 25.87
C LYS A 137 4.91 -6.61 25.89
N GLN A 138 5.48 -6.35 27.07
CA GLN A 138 6.71 -5.59 27.23
C GLN A 138 7.88 -6.21 26.46
N ALA A 139 8.14 -7.51 26.62
CA ALA A 139 9.19 -8.20 25.87
C ALA A 139 8.98 -8.17 24.34
N THR A 140 7.72 -8.19 23.87
CA THR A 140 7.43 -8.04 22.44
C THR A 140 7.74 -6.62 21.96
N GLN A 141 7.38 -5.62 22.76
CA GLN A 141 7.64 -4.22 22.44
C GLN A 141 9.15 -3.94 22.39
N GLU A 142 9.91 -4.42 23.36
CA GLU A 142 11.37 -4.32 23.38
C GLU A 142 12.00 -4.93 22.12
N ARG A 143 11.48 -6.06 21.63
CA ARG A 143 11.95 -6.68 20.37
C ARG A 143 11.62 -5.86 19.14
N ILE A 144 10.47 -5.17 19.11
CA ILE A 144 10.10 -4.26 18.02
C ILE A 144 11.02 -3.03 18.05
N ASP A 145 11.28 -2.49 19.22
CA ASP A 145 12.13 -1.30 19.40
C ASP A 145 13.61 -1.62 19.11
N ALA A 146 14.05 -2.84 19.42
CA ALA A 146 15.39 -3.35 19.11
C ALA A 146 15.51 -3.91 17.68
N ALA A 147 14.40 -4.03 16.93
CA ALA A 147 14.47 -4.47 15.55
C ALA A 147 15.24 -3.43 14.72
N PRO A 148 16.19 -3.85 13.87
CA PRO A 148 16.91 -2.90 13.03
C PRO A 148 15.89 -2.15 12.18
N ARG A 149 15.85 -0.82 12.30
CA ARG A 149 15.07 -0.01 11.36
C ARG A 149 15.64 -0.30 9.99
N MET A 150 14.82 -0.90 9.13
CA MET A 150 15.17 -1.17 7.75
C MET A 150 15.23 0.17 7.00
N GLN A 151 16.32 0.92 7.20
CA GLN A 151 16.67 2.02 6.33
C GLN A 151 16.97 1.41 4.96
N SER A 152 16.17 1.83 4.00
CA SER A 152 16.02 1.21 2.69
C SER A 152 17.32 1.25 1.89
N ALA A 153 17.92 0.10 1.64
CA ALA A 153 19.04 -0.06 0.70
C ALA A 153 18.76 0.55 -0.70
N THR A 154 17.49 0.75 -1.07
CA THR A 154 17.09 1.44 -2.31
C THR A 154 17.33 2.95 -2.29
N GLN A 155 17.29 3.61 -1.12
CA GLN A 155 17.68 5.02 -1.00
C GLN A 155 19.18 5.22 -1.22
N ASP A 156 20.00 4.27 -0.76
CA ASP A 156 21.45 4.37 -0.86
C ASP A 156 21.91 4.18 -2.31
N ILE A 157 21.31 3.26 -3.06
CA ILE A 157 21.64 3.05 -4.49
C ILE A 157 21.31 4.29 -5.33
N PHE A 158 20.09 4.83 -5.21
CA PHE A 158 19.69 6.02 -5.96
C PHE A 158 20.59 7.21 -5.63
N PHE A 159 20.93 7.37 -4.34
CA PHE A 159 21.84 8.40 -3.87
C PHE A 159 23.24 8.32 -4.53
N TRP A 160 23.87 7.15 -4.51
CA TRP A 160 25.21 6.98 -5.10
C TRP A 160 25.20 7.14 -6.63
N CYS A 161 24.12 6.76 -7.32
CA CYS A 161 23.97 7.03 -8.75
C CYS A 161 23.90 8.53 -9.08
N VAL A 162 23.20 9.33 -8.27
CA VAL A 162 23.10 10.78 -8.46
C VAL A 162 24.45 11.46 -8.26
N ILE A 163 25.19 11.10 -7.21
CA ILE A 163 26.55 11.61 -6.95
C ILE A 163 27.51 11.27 -8.09
N ALA A 164 27.50 10.01 -8.54
CA ALA A 164 28.34 9.58 -9.66
C ALA A 164 28.03 10.37 -10.95
N CYS A 165 26.75 10.64 -11.23
CA CYS A 165 26.33 11.43 -12.38
C CYS A 165 26.87 12.86 -12.34
N PHE A 166 26.73 13.57 -11.21
CA PHE A 166 27.25 14.93 -11.06
C PHE A 166 28.78 14.99 -11.11
N GLY A 167 29.48 13.98 -10.59
CA GLY A 167 30.93 13.86 -10.71
C GLY A 167 31.39 13.72 -12.18
N VAL A 168 30.72 12.88 -12.96
CA VAL A 168 31.00 12.72 -14.41
C VAL A 168 30.71 14.02 -15.18
N LEU A 169 29.58 14.68 -14.91
CA LEU A 169 29.23 15.95 -15.55
C LEU A 169 30.24 17.06 -15.24
N SER A 170 30.71 17.14 -13.99
CA SER A 170 31.76 18.09 -13.59
C SER A 170 33.06 17.87 -14.37
N ALA A 171 33.53 16.62 -14.46
CA ALA A 171 34.75 16.27 -15.19
C ALA A 171 34.64 16.56 -16.70
N LEU A 172 33.50 16.27 -17.32
CA LEU A 172 33.24 16.55 -18.74
C LEU A 172 33.19 18.06 -19.01
N ALA A 173 32.50 18.83 -18.17
CA ALA A 173 32.42 20.28 -18.29
C ALA A 173 33.80 20.95 -18.17
N PHE A 174 34.65 20.45 -17.27
CA PHE A 174 36.02 20.90 -17.13
C PHE A 174 36.86 20.62 -18.38
N GLY A 175 36.76 19.41 -18.94
CA GLY A 175 37.45 19.04 -20.19
C GLY A 175 37.00 19.83 -21.42
N MET A 176 35.77 20.36 -21.40
CA MET A 176 35.22 21.24 -22.46
C MET A 176 35.50 22.74 -22.21
N GLY A 177 36.23 23.11 -21.15
CA GLY A 177 36.52 24.51 -20.82
C GLY A 177 35.32 25.28 -20.23
N GLN A 178 34.22 24.60 -19.87
CA GLN A 178 33.05 25.20 -19.23
C GLN A 178 33.19 25.22 -17.70
N GLN A 179 34.10 26.06 -17.20
CA GLN A 179 34.44 26.13 -15.77
C GLN A 179 33.24 26.40 -14.86
N THR A 180 32.30 27.26 -15.29
CA THR A 180 31.10 27.59 -14.49
C THR A 180 30.18 26.38 -14.29
N VAL A 181 30.03 25.53 -15.32
CA VAL A 181 29.22 24.31 -15.27
C VAL A 181 29.90 23.24 -14.39
N ALA A 182 31.22 23.12 -14.48
CA ALA A 182 31.99 22.20 -13.63
C ALA A 182 31.83 22.52 -12.14
N ILE A 183 31.93 23.81 -11.77
CA ILE A 183 31.76 24.29 -10.39
C ILE A 183 30.34 24.01 -9.88
N LEU A 184 29.31 24.33 -10.69
CA LEU A 184 27.92 24.08 -10.30
C LEU A 184 27.64 22.60 -10.05
N CYS A 185 28.16 21.70 -10.90
CA CYS A 185 28.02 20.27 -10.69
C CYS A 185 28.74 19.78 -9.41
N SER A 186 29.93 20.32 -9.11
CA SER A 186 30.66 19.98 -7.89
C SER A 186 29.94 20.43 -6.62
N LEU A 187 29.40 21.66 -6.60
CA LEU A 187 28.63 22.18 -5.46
C LEU A 187 27.35 21.37 -5.20
N VAL A 188 26.66 20.96 -6.27
CA VAL A 188 25.48 20.10 -6.14
C VAL A 188 25.87 18.74 -5.56
N ALA A 189 26.98 18.14 -6.02
CA ALA A 189 27.46 16.86 -5.49
C ALA A 189 27.83 16.97 -3.99
N THR A 190 28.52 18.04 -3.57
CA THR A 190 28.89 18.25 -2.15
C THR A 190 27.68 18.51 -1.26
N GLY A 191 26.71 19.31 -1.71
CA GLY A 191 25.47 19.54 -0.97
C GLY A 191 24.65 18.26 -0.77
N VAL A 192 24.59 17.42 -1.81
CA VAL A 192 23.89 16.12 -1.75
C VAL A 192 24.62 15.15 -0.80
N LEU A 193 25.97 15.07 -0.86
CA LEU A 193 26.78 14.31 0.10
C LEU A 193 26.58 14.77 1.54
N GLY A 194 26.54 16.09 1.75
CA GLY A 194 26.28 16.70 3.05
C GLY A 194 24.91 16.35 3.63
N TRP A 195 23.87 16.48 2.82
CA TRP A 195 22.50 16.12 3.21
C TRP A 195 22.37 14.63 3.59
N TYR A 196 23.04 13.74 2.86
CA TYR A 196 23.03 12.31 3.16
C TYR A 196 23.79 11.96 4.43
N ALA A 197 24.98 12.55 4.62
CA ALA A 197 25.73 12.40 5.87
C ALA A 197 24.93 12.90 7.08
N TRP A 198 24.23 14.04 6.95
CA TRP A 198 23.33 14.55 7.99
C TRP A 198 22.20 13.57 8.34
N ARG A 199 21.65 12.88 7.33
CA ARG A 199 20.54 11.94 7.51
C ARG A 199 20.95 10.63 8.21
N GLN A 200 22.20 10.21 8.05
CA GLN A 200 22.76 8.99 8.66
C GLN A 200 23.24 9.20 10.11
N ILE A 201 23.37 10.45 10.57
CA ILE A 201 23.88 10.78 11.90
C ILE A 201 22.72 10.91 12.90
N ASP A 202 22.83 10.15 13.99
CA ASP A 202 22.03 10.33 15.19
C ASP A 202 22.71 11.35 16.13
N GLY A 203 21.99 12.43 16.44
CA GLY A 203 22.46 13.49 17.34
C GLY A 203 22.60 14.86 16.69
N LEU A 204 22.11 15.90 17.39
CA LEU A 204 22.06 17.28 16.89
C LEU A 204 23.45 17.87 16.64
N TRP A 205 24.42 17.61 17.51
CA TRP A 205 25.77 18.19 17.40
C TRP A 205 26.60 17.58 16.26
N ALA A 206 26.46 16.28 16.03
CA ALA A 206 27.15 15.59 14.93
C ALA A 206 26.55 16.01 13.57
N ARG A 207 25.25 16.31 13.53
CA ARG A 207 24.59 16.95 12.39
C ARG A 207 25.17 18.34 12.12
N VAL A 208 25.25 19.22 13.12
CA VAL A 208 25.85 20.56 12.98
C VAL A 208 27.28 20.50 12.43
N ALA A 209 28.10 19.57 12.93
CA ALA A 209 29.47 19.37 12.44
C ALA A 209 29.52 18.97 10.95
N ALA A 210 28.60 18.12 10.48
CA ALA A 210 28.54 17.71 9.07
C ALA A 210 28.21 18.88 8.13
N VAL A 211 27.27 19.75 8.51
CA VAL A 211 26.95 20.95 7.70
C VAL A 211 28.12 21.92 7.65
N VAL A 212 28.80 22.15 8.78
CA VAL A 212 29.99 23.02 8.81
C VAL A 212 31.08 22.44 7.89
N GLY A 213 31.31 21.13 7.91
CA GLY A 213 32.27 20.47 7.03
C GLY A 213 31.97 20.63 5.54
N VAL A 214 30.69 20.55 5.14
CA VAL A 214 30.26 20.75 3.75
C VAL A 214 30.49 22.18 3.31
N VAL A 215 30.12 23.16 4.13
CA VAL A 215 30.33 24.59 3.83
C VAL A 215 31.82 24.90 3.66
N VAL A 216 32.68 24.35 4.52
CA VAL A 216 34.15 24.50 4.40
C VAL A 216 34.65 23.89 3.09
N LEU A 217 34.18 22.71 2.72
CA LEU A 217 34.59 22.04 1.47
C LEU A 217 34.16 22.84 0.23
N GLU A 218 32.95 23.40 0.21
CA GLU A 218 32.46 24.25 -0.88
C GLU A 218 33.31 25.50 -1.06
N VAL A 219 33.71 26.14 0.04
CA VAL A 219 34.61 27.30 0.02
C VAL A 219 35.98 26.91 -0.55
N VAL A 220 36.54 25.76 -0.16
CA VAL A 220 37.83 25.28 -0.69
C VAL A 220 37.74 24.98 -2.18
N ILE A 221 36.65 24.34 -2.65
CA ILE A 221 36.43 24.07 -4.08
C ILE A 221 36.40 25.37 -4.87
N LEU A 222 35.66 26.39 -4.41
CA LEU A 222 35.61 27.69 -5.07
C LEU A 222 36.98 28.36 -5.14
N ILE A 223 37.78 28.27 -4.08
CA ILE A 223 39.14 28.84 -4.05
C ILE A 223 40.05 28.14 -5.07
N VAL A 224 40.03 26.81 -5.13
CA VAL A 224 40.87 26.03 -6.06
C VAL A 224 40.49 26.31 -7.51
N TYR A 225 39.19 26.33 -7.82
CA TYR A 225 38.71 26.62 -9.19
C TYR A 225 38.95 28.07 -9.62
N CYS A 226 38.98 29.03 -8.70
CA CYS A 226 39.36 30.41 -9.02
C CYS A 226 40.87 30.59 -9.23
N ALA A 227 41.70 29.66 -8.76
CA ALA A 227 43.15 29.70 -8.88
C ALA A 227 43.68 28.96 -10.13
N LEU A 228 42.82 28.23 -10.86
CA LEU A 228 43.11 27.44 -12.06
C LEU A 228 42.57 28.13 -13.32
#